data_AF-R7SHV3-F1
#
_entry.id   AF-R7SHV3-F1
#
_cell.length_a   1.000
_cell.length_b   1.000
_cell.length_c   1.000
_cell.angle_alpha   90.00
_cell.angle_beta   90.00
_cell.angle_gamma   90.00
#
_symmetry.space_group_name_H-M   'P 1'
#
loop_
_entity.id
_entity.type
_entity.pdbx_description
1 polymer ?
#
loop_
_entity_poly.entity_id
_entity_poly.type
_entity_poly.pdbx_seq_one_letter_code
_entity_poly.pdbx_strand_id
1 'polypeptide(L)'
;MREALVKACEGQINRWPSLLPHVIFADRTTIRRSTGFSPYYLLHGVHPVLPMDLREATFMVQGFRQNMSHADLLALRIRQLERK
;
A
#
# COMPACT_ATOMS: atom_id res chain seq x y z
N MET A 1 -9.24 -3.32 -3.49
CA MET A 1 -8.38 -4.39 -2.92
C MET A 1 -8.11 -5.51 -3.92
N ARG A 2 -9.12 -6.26 -4.43
CA ARG A 2 -8.90 -7.33 -5.43
C ARG A 2 -8.08 -6.87 -6.63
N GLU A 3 -8.48 -5.76 -7.24
CA GLU A 3 -7.79 -5.19 -8.40
C GLU A 3 -6.33 -4.80 -8.07
N ALA A 4 -6.10 -4.16 -6.91
CA ALA A 4 -4.77 -3.80 -6.45
C ALA A 4 -3.88 -5.03 -6.26
N LEU A 5 -4.43 -6.11 -5.68
CA LEU A 5 -3.72 -7.37 -5.48
C LEU A 5 -3.34 -8.01 -6.82
N VAL A 6 -4.27 -8.06 -7.78
CA VAL A 6 -3.99 -8.56 -9.14
C VAL A 6 -2.92 -7.72 -9.84
N LYS A 7 -2.99 -6.39 -9.74
CA LYS A 7 -1.99 -5.47 -10.30
C LYS A 7 -0.62 -5.63 -9.64
N ALA A 8 -0.59 -5.90 -8.33
CA ALA A 8 0.65 -6.15 -7.60
C ALA A 8 1.31 -7.49 -7.99
N CYS A 9 0.54 -8.48 -8.48
CA CYS A 9 1.07 -9.76 -8.94
C CYS A 9 1.87 -9.68 -10.25
N GLU A 10 1.82 -8.57 -11.00
CA GLU A 10 2.61 -8.36 -12.24
C GLU A 10 2.49 -9.51 -13.26
N GLY A 11 1.27 -10.06 -13.42
CA GLY A 11 0.99 -11.17 -14.33
C GLY A 11 1.23 -12.57 -13.73
N GLN A 12 1.90 -12.67 -12.59
CA GLN A 12 2.12 -13.93 -11.86
C GLN A 12 1.06 -14.12 -10.78
N ILE A 13 -0.20 -14.39 -11.19
CA ILE A 13 -1.34 -14.42 -10.27
C ILE A 13 -1.14 -15.37 -9.08
N ASN A 14 -0.38 -16.45 -9.25
CA ASN A 14 -0.08 -17.42 -8.19
C ASN A 14 0.65 -16.82 -6.97
N ARG A 15 1.22 -15.61 -7.08
CA ARG A 15 1.83 -14.87 -5.96
C ARG A 15 0.81 -14.17 -5.06
N TRP A 16 -0.47 -14.14 -5.43
CA TRP A 16 -1.49 -13.45 -4.63
C TRP A 16 -1.53 -13.85 -3.14
N PRO A 17 -1.29 -15.12 -2.73
CA PRO A 17 -1.33 -15.48 -1.31
C PRO A 17 -0.22 -14.82 -0.50
N SER A 18 1.00 -14.67 -1.07
CA SER A 18 2.12 -14.02 -0.38
C SER A 18 1.95 -12.50 -0.31
N LEU A 19 1.23 -11.91 -1.26
CA LEU A 19 0.93 -10.48 -1.28
C LEU A 19 -0.29 -10.09 -0.43
N LEU A 20 -1.10 -11.06 0.01
CA LEU A 20 -2.31 -10.79 0.79
C LEU A 20 -2.06 -10.00 2.08
N PRO A 21 -1.07 -10.34 2.94
CA PRO A 21 -0.80 -9.53 4.14
C PRO A 21 -0.40 -8.10 3.80
N HIS A 22 0.33 -7.92 2.70
CA HIS A 22 0.77 -6.61 2.22
C HIS A 22 -0.40 -5.76 1.72
N VAL A 23 -1.39 -6.35 1.03
CA VAL A 23 -2.60 -5.63 0.58
C VAL A 23 -3.43 -5.13 1.76
N ILE A 24 -3.57 -5.95 2.81
CA ILE A 24 -4.35 -5.60 4.01
C ILE A 24 -3.67 -4.47 4.77
N PHE A 25 -2.35 -4.56 4.95
CA PHE A 25 -1.59 -3.50 5.59
C PHE A 25 -1.67 -2.20 4.78
N ALA A 26 -1.44 -2.26 3.46
CA ALA A 26 -1.51 -1.10 2.58
C ALA A 26 -2.89 -0.43 2.60
N ASP A 27 -4.00 -1.18 2.59
CA ASP A 27 -5.36 -0.61 2.65
C ASP A 27 -5.62 0.12 3.97
N ARG A 28 -5.10 -0.41 5.08
CA ARG A 28 -5.28 0.20 6.42
C ARG A 28 -4.44 1.45 6.62
N THR A 29 -3.24 1.50 6.05
CA THR A 29 -2.29 2.59 6.30
C THR A 29 -2.31 3.68 5.22
N THR A 30 -2.89 3.41 4.06
CA THR A 30 -3.05 4.38 2.97
C THR A 30 -4.20 5.35 3.24
N ILE A 31 -3.96 6.64 2.97
CA ILE A 31 -4.98 7.70 3.05
C ILE A 31 -6.08 7.47 2.01
N ARG A 32 -7.34 7.55 2.45
CA ARG A 32 -8.51 7.50 1.56
C ARG A 32 -8.90 8.89 1.10
N ARG A 33 -9.24 9.01 -0.19
CA ARG A 33 -9.67 10.30 -0.78
C ARG A 33 -10.94 10.86 -0.13
N SER A 34 -11.87 9.99 0.28
CA SER A 34 -13.16 10.40 0.86
C SER A 34 -13.04 11.04 2.23
N THR A 35 -12.07 10.63 3.04
CA THR A 35 -11.89 11.10 4.42
C THR A 35 -10.66 11.98 4.59
N GLY A 36 -9.69 11.91 3.67
CA GLY A 36 -8.38 12.54 3.84
C GLY A 36 -7.48 11.84 4.86
N PHE A 37 -7.95 10.75 5.49
CA PHE A 37 -7.22 9.99 6.52
C PHE A 37 -7.13 8.51 6.16
N SER A 38 -6.15 7.82 6.75
CA SER A 38 -6.06 6.36 6.66
C SER A 38 -7.08 5.69 7.61
N PRO A 39 -7.62 4.52 7.28
CA PRO A 39 -8.46 3.76 8.19
C PRO A 39 -7.80 3.51 9.56
N TYR A 40 -6.49 3.29 9.59
CA TYR A 40 -5.73 3.16 10.83
C TYR A 40 -5.83 4.42 11.70
N TYR A 41 -5.63 5.60 11.11
CA TYR A 41 -5.76 6.87 11.83
C TYR A 41 -7.18 7.06 12.38
N LEU A 42 -8.20 6.75 11.58
CA LEU A 42 -9.60 6.89 12.01
C LEU A 42 -9.95 5.98 13.20
N LEU A 43 -9.32 4.80 13.28
CA LEU A 43 -9.56 3.85 14.37
C LEU A 43 -8.74 4.16 15.62
N HIS A 44 -7.49 4.59 15.45
CA HIS A 44 -6.53 4.71 16.56
C HIS A 44 -6.21 6.16 16.97
N GLY A 45 -6.61 7.16 16.18
CA GLY A 45 -6.30 8.57 16.42
C GLY A 45 -4.83 8.95 16.22
N VAL A 46 -4.00 8.05 15.71
CA VAL A 46 -2.56 8.27 15.48
C VAL A 46 -2.16 7.81 14.08
N HIS A 47 -1.17 8.48 13.48
CA HIS A 47 -0.69 8.10 12.15
C HIS A 47 0.07 6.76 12.20
N PRO A 48 -0.17 5.84 11.24
CA PRO A 48 0.55 4.59 11.20
C PRO A 48 2.04 4.84 10.92
N VAL A 49 2.91 4.21 11.71
CA VAL A 49 4.36 4.17 11.43
C VAL A 49 4.61 3.00 10.48
N LEU A 50 5.16 3.29 9.31
CA LEU A 50 5.48 2.30 8.31
C LEU A 50 6.93 1.81 8.46
N PRO A 51 7.26 0.58 8.01
CA PRO A 51 8.64 0.09 8.05
C PRO A 51 9.66 1.02 7.37
N MET A 52 9.24 1.71 6.31
CA MET A 52 10.05 2.70 5.58
C MET A 52 10.22 4.04 6.31
N ASP A 53 9.37 4.35 7.30
CA ASP A 53 9.55 5.56 8.11
C ASP A 53 10.68 5.38 9.14
N LEU A 54 11.07 4.12 9.41
CA LEU A 54 12.07 3.76 10.42
C LEU A 54 13.46 3.45 9.83
N ARG A 55 13.57 3.19 8.51
CA ARG A 55 14.85 2.95 7.83
C ARG A 55 15.10 4.04 6.78
N GLU A 56 16.30 4.62 6.78
CA GLU A 56 16.73 5.67 5.87
C GLU A 56 16.45 5.35 4.38
N ALA A 57 15.67 6.24 3.74
CA ALA A 57 15.55 6.64 2.33
C ALA A 57 15.68 5.62 1.17
N THR A 58 15.83 4.32 1.39
CA THR A 58 16.13 3.34 0.33
C THR A 58 14.86 2.65 -0.23
N PHE A 59 13.69 2.94 0.34
CA PHE A 59 12.42 2.27 0.01
C PHE A 59 11.53 3.07 -0.95
N MET A 60 12.14 3.95 -1.75
CA MET A 60 11.42 4.75 -2.75
C MET A 60 11.03 3.86 -3.94
N VAL A 61 9.77 3.41 -3.96
CA VAL A 61 9.19 2.84 -5.17
C VAL A 61 8.83 3.99 -6.11
N GLN A 62 9.38 3.94 -7.33
CA GLN A 62 9.02 4.87 -8.39
C GLN A 62 7.60 4.61 -8.89
N GLY A 63 6.94 5.65 -9.39
CA GLY A 63 5.63 5.53 -10.05
C GLY A 63 4.46 6.13 -9.27
N PHE A 64 4.66 6.62 -8.05
CA PHE A 64 3.66 7.47 -7.41
C PHE A 64 3.43 8.74 -8.23
N ARG A 65 2.17 8.98 -8.60
CA ARG A 65 1.73 10.14 -9.38
C ARG A 65 0.50 10.74 -8.71
N GLN A 66 0.24 12.02 -9.01
CA GLN A 66 -1.04 12.62 -8.62
C GLN A 66 -2.19 11.93 -9.36
N ASN A 67 -3.40 11.94 -8.76
CA ASN A 67 -4.63 11.43 -9.35
C ASN A 67 -4.65 9.95 -9.72
N MET A 68 -3.79 9.12 -9.12
CA MET A 68 -3.85 7.67 -9.30
C MET A 68 -5.19 7.10 -8.82
N SER A 69 -5.60 6.00 -9.46
CA SER A 69 -6.70 5.20 -8.93
C SER A 69 -6.28 4.61 -7.58
N HIS A 70 -7.26 4.38 -6.70
CA HIS A 70 -6.99 3.74 -5.41
C HIS A 70 -6.35 2.35 -5.59
N ALA A 71 -6.73 1.62 -6.64
CA ALA A 71 -6.16 0.31 -6.95
C ALA A 71 -4.68 0.40 -7.35
N ASP A 72 -4.30 1.39 -8.18
CA ASP A 72 -2.90 1.56 -8.61
C ASP A 72 -2.02 2.01 -7.45
N LEU A 73 -2.53 2.93 -6.62
CA LEU A 73 -1.81 3.41 -5.46
C LEU A 73 -1.56 2.26 -4.46
N LEU A 74 -2.59 1.46 -4.18
CA LEU A 74 -2.42 0.26 -3.35
C LEU A 74 -1.47 -0.75 -3.97
N ALA A 75 -1.51 -0.97 -5.30
CA ALA A 75 -0.59 -1.86 -5.98
C ALA A 75 0.88 -1.43 -5.80
N LEU A 76 1.18 -0.14 -5.96
CA LEU A 76 2.52 0.39 -5.69
C LEU A 76 2.91 0.28 -4.22
N ARG A 77 1.96 0.53 -3.31
CA ARG A 77 2.23 0.41 -1.87
C ARG A 77 2.54 -1.04 -1.47
N ILE A 78 1.85 -2.02 -2.04
CA ILE A 78 2.15 -3.46 -1.82
C ILE A 78 3.58 -3.78 -2.26
N ARG A 79 3.98 -3.32 -3.45
CA ARG A 79 5.35 -3.51 -3.95
C ARG A 79 6.39 -2.83 -3.05
N GLN A 80 6.06 -1.67 -2.51
CA GLN A 80 6.90 -0.96 -1.56
C GLN A 80 7.08 -1.75 -0.26
N LEU A 81 6.03 -2.40 0.21
CA LEU A 81 6.05 -3.21 1.42
C LEU A 81 6.67 -4.60 1.23
N GLU A 82 6.68 -5.11 -0.01
CA GLU A 82 7.36 -6.36 -0.35
C GLU A 82 8.89 -6.20 -0.31
N ARG A 83 9.41 -5.02 -0.68
CA ARG A 83 10.85 -4.70 -0.75
C ARG A 83 11.50 -4.38 0.62
N LYS A 84 11.11 -5.06 1.71
CA LYS A 84 11.60 -4.81 3.10
C LYS A 84 13.12 -4.80 3.25
#